data_AF-A0A6A6EQE7-F1
#
_entry.id   AF-A0A6A6EQE7-F1
#
_cell.length_a   1.000
_cell.length_b   1.000
_cell.length_c   1.000
_cell.angle_alpha   90.00
_cell.angle_beta   90.00
_cell.angle_gamma   90.00
#
_symmetry.space_group_name_H-M   'P 1'
#
loop_
_entity.id
_entity.type
_entity.pdbx_description
1 polymer ?
#
loop_
_entity_poly.entity_id
_entity_poly.type
_entity_poly.pdbx_seq_one_letter_code
_entity_poly.pdbx_strand_id
1 'polypeptide(L)'
;MTACCRIIVWKKTSAYLLSQRREAIGEAQTRFTLIGTYTMTTTALSAERPPSVVIIWGRDGGMQRAVLCSYDWMTQTFCRETVLRMKTLVLDRMFRVERFRFALSRSARTGI
;
A
#
# COMPACT_ATOMS: atom_id res chain seq x y z
N MET A 1 22.25 16.18 -4.01
CA MET A 1 21.58 15.08 -3.28
C MET A 1 20.27 14.75 -3.98
N THR A 2 20.33 13.89 -4.99
CA THR A 2 19.13 13.46 -5.74
C THR A 2 18.39 12.43 -4.88
N ALA A 3 17.32 12.85 -4.22
CA ALA A 3 16.34 11.90 -3.67
C ALA A 3 15.74 11.14 -4.86
N CYS A 4 16.42 10.06 -5.27
CA CYS A 4 15.95 9.17 -6.31
C CYS A 4 14.75 8.42 -5.74
N CYS A 5 13.57 9.04 -5.84
CA CYS A 5 12.30 8.46 -5.45
C CYS A 5 12.02 7.28 -6.37
N ARG A 6 12.58 6.12 -6.05
CA ARG A 6 12.30 4.87 -6.74
C ARG A 6 10.92 4.42 -6.32
N ILE A 7 9.96 4.56 -7.22
CA ILE A 7 8.63 4.03 -7.01
C ILE A 7 8.65 2.55 -7.41
N ILE A 8 8.24 1.74 -6.45
CA ILE A 8 8.30 0.29 -6.52
C ILE A 8 6.90 -0.22 -6.17
N VAL A 9 6.38 -1.10 -7.03
CA VAL A 9 5.05 -1.70 -6.89
C VAL A 9 5.22 -3.13 -6.46
N TRP A 10 4.75 -3.42 -5.26
CA TRP A 10 4.81 -4.77 -4.71
C TRP A 10 3.54 -5.56 -5.09
N LYS A 11 3.72 -6.71 -5.75
CA LYS A 11 2.67 -7.74 -5.95
C LYS A 11 2.84 -8.85 -4.92
N LYS A 12 1.73 -9.54 -4.62
CA LYS A 12 1.41 -10.49 -3.52
C LYS A 12 2.41 -11.62 -3.15
N THR A 13 3.64 -11.63 -3.65
CA THR A 13 4.56 -12.78 -3.64
C THR A 13 5.46 -12.89 -2.38
N SER A 14 5.76 -11.79 -1.68
CA SER A 14 6.67 -11.75 -0.50
C SER A 14 6.05 -11.19 0.81
N ALA A 15 4.73 -11.10 0.86
CA ALA A 15 3.93 -10.65 1.99
C ALA A 15 2.50 -11.14 1.75
N TYR A 16 1.74 -11.35 2.80
CA TYR A 16 0.34 -11.73 2.70
C TYR A 16 -0.50 -10.70 3.43
N LEU A 17 -1.66 -10.39 2.85
CA LEU A 17 -2.68 -9.62 3.54
C LEU A 17 -3.68 -10.61 4.09
N LEU A 18 -3.73 -10.71 5.41
CA LEU A 18 -4.82 -11.40 6.09
C LEU A 18 -5.89 -10.37 6.42
N SER A 19 -7.09 -10.59 5.90
CA SER A 19 -8.28 -9.95 6.42
C SER A 19 -8.65 -10.65 7.72
N GLN A 20 -8.58 -9.94 8.84
CA GLN A 20 -9.29 -10.40 10.02
C GLN A 20 -10.79 -10.14 9.81
N ARG A 21 -11.63 -10.96 10.44
CA ARG A 21 -13.11 -10.90 10.34
C ARG A 21 -13.57 -9.44 10.45
N ARG A 22 -14.48 -9.00 9.58
CA ARG A 22 -15.00 -7.62 9.52
C ARG A 22 -15.52 -7.16 10.89
N GLU A 23 -14.67 -6.57 11.71
CA GLU A 23 -15.07 -5.65 12.77
C GLU A 23 -15.17 -4.28 12.10
N ALA A 24 -16.39 -3.88 11.77
CA ALA A 24 -16.67 -2.56 11.22
C ALA A 24 -16.39 -1.52 12.29
N ILE A 25 -15.27 -0.80 12.16
CA ILE A 25 -14.94 0.33 13.03
C ILE A 25 -15.51 1.57 12.37
N GLY A 26 -16.78 1.85 12.62
CA GLY A 26 -17.48 2.96 12.01
C GLY A 26 -17.59 2.84 10.49
N GLU A 27 -18.53 3.59 9.92
CA GLU A 27 -18.89 3.51 8.52
C GLU A 27 -17.67 3.80 7.61
N ALA A 28 -17.17 2.76 6.93
CA ALA A 28 -16.17 2.73 5.86
C ALA A 28 -14.72 2.27 6.16
N GLN A 29 -14.34 1.78 7.35
CA GLN A 29 -12.98 1.21 7.56
C GLN A 29 -12.97 -0.25 8.05
N THR A 30 -12.14 -1.08 7.40
CA THR A 30 -11.89 -2.49 7.73
C THR A 30 -10.45 -2.66 8.24
N ARG A 31 -10.26 -3.48 9.29
CA ARG A 31 -8.94 -3.89 9.78
C ARG A 31 -8.34 -4.98 8.91
N PHE A 32 -7.06 -4.82 8.56
CA PHE A 32 -6.24 -5.79 7.86
C PHE A 32 -4.92 -5.98 8.59
N THR A 33 -4.27 -7.13 8.38
CA THR A 33 -2.92 -7.39 8.88
C THR A 33 -2.01 -7.69 7.70
N LEU A 34 -0.99 -6.85 7.52
CA LEU A 34 0.11 -7.10 6.60
C LEU A 34 1.12 -8.01 7.27
N ILE A 35 1.38 -9.17 6.65
CA ILE A 35 2.40 -10.12 7.09
C ILE A 35 3.57 -10.03 6.12
N GLY A 36 4.66 -9.40 6.55
CA GLY A 36 5.91 -9.43 5.81
C GLY A 36 6.61 -10.76 6.02
N THR A 37 6.65 -11.63 5.00
CA THR A 37 7.22 -12.97 5.14
C THR A 37 8.75 -12.95 5.25
N TYR A 38 9.40 -11.98 4.61
CA TYR A 38 10.85 -11.83 4.69
C TYR A 38 11.31 -11.23 6.02
N THR A 39 10.57 -10.25 6.52
CA THR A 39 10.88 -9.57 7.77
C THR A 39 10.31 -10.29 9.00
N MET A 40 9.46 -11.30 8.79
CA MET A 40 8.68 -11.98 9.84
C MET A 40 7.92 -10.99 10.74
N THR A 41 7.39 -9.92 10.14
CA THR A 41 6.67 -8.86 10.86
C THR A 41 5.19 -8.87 10.54
N THR A 42 4.35 -8.67 11.54
CA THR A 42 2.92 -8.40 11.39
C THR A 42 2.64 -6.92 11.63
N THR A 43 1.85 -6.29 10.77
CA THR A 43 1.49 -4.87 10.91
C THR A 43 -0.01 -4.72 10.70
N ALA A 44 -0.71 -4.30 11.76
CA ALA A 44 -2.13 -3.98 11.70
C ALA A 44 -2.34 -2.64 10.96
N LEU A 45 -3.34 -2.60 10.10
CA LEU A 45 -3.68 -1.42 9.31
C LEU A 45 -5.19 -1.33 9.07
N SER A 46 -5.70 -0.12 8.93
CA SER A 46 -7.10 0.13 8.58
C SER A 46 -7.18 0.70 7.17
N ALA A 47 -8.13 0.20 6.38
CA ALA A 47 -8.36 0.62 5.00
C ALA A 47 -9.84 0.43 4.62
N GLU A 48 -10.35 1.18 3.65
CA GLU A 48 -11.72 1.00 3.15
C GLU A 48 -11.81 -0.29 2.32
N ARG A 49 -10.80 -0.53 1.49
CA ARG A 49 -10.72 -1.70 0.60
C ARG A 49 -9.45 -2.50 0.87
N PRO A 50 -9.47 -3.81 0.60
CA PRO A 50 -8.27 -4.62 0.71
C PRO A 50 -7.18 -4.01 -0.19
N PRO A 51 -6.04 -3.57 0.37
CA PRO A 51 -4.98 -3.04 -0.45
C PRO A 51 -4.41 -4.14 -1.35
N SER A 52 -4.18 -3.84 -2.62
CA SER A 52 -3.67 -4.81 -3.60
C SER A 52 -2.21 -4.57 -3.95
N VAL A 53 -1.72 -3.35 -3.70
CA VAL A 53 -0.40 -2.88 -4.07
C VAL A 53 0.21 -2.07 -2.94
N VAL A 54 1.53 -2.15 -2.79
CA VAL A 54 2.31 -1.23 -1.96
C VAL A 54 3.21 -0.40 -2.88
N ILE A 55 3.14 0.92 -2.72
CA ILE A 55 4.00 1.91 -3.38
C ILE A 55 5.02 2.38 -2.35
N ILE A 56 6.30 2.16 -2.60
CA ILE A 56 7.34 2.64 -1.69
C ILE A 56 7.90 3.97 -2.21
N TRP A 57 7.93 4.98 -1.34
CA TRP A 57 8.53 6.28 -1.62
C TRP A 57 9.55 6.62 -0.53
N GLY A 58 10.76 6.94 -0.99
CA GLY A 58 11.75 7.64 -0.18
C GLY A 58 12.45 6.75 0.82
N ARG A 59 13.60 7.24 1.27
CA ARG A 59 14.38 6.64 2.35
C ARG A 59 14.72 7.76 3.32
N ASP A 60 14.40 7.55 4.58
CA ASP A 60 14.69 8.47 5.67
C ASP A 60 15.17 7.66 6.87
N GLY A 61 16.46 7.79 7.20
CA GLY A 61 17.08 7.10 8.34
C GLY A 61 16.94 5.57 8.32
N GLY A 62 17.03 4.92 7.15
CA GLY A 62 16.89 3.46 7.01
C GLY A 62 15.44 2.94 7.05
N MET A 63 14.46 3.83 7.13
CA MET A 63 13.03 3.52 7.03
C MET A 63 12.45 4.06 5.71
N GLN A 64 11.39 3.41 5.23
CA GLN A 64 10.70 3.82 4.02
C GLN A 64 9.23 4.05 4.29
N ARG A 65 8.65 4.99 3.53
CA ARG A 65 7.21 5.20 3.51
C ARG A 65 6.62 4.28 2.45
N ALA A 66 5.69 3.45 2.88
CA ALA A 66 4.98 2.49 2.05
C ALA A 66 3.51 2.90 2.04
N VAL A 67 3.00 3.21 0.85
CA VAL A 67 1.60 3.56 0.64
C VAL A 67 0.88 2.32 0.15
N LEU A 68 -0.04 1.80 0.96
CA LEU A 68 -0.91 0.72 0.55
C LEU A 68 -2.06 1.29 -0.28
N CYS A 69 -2.28 0.67 -1.43
CA CYS A 69 -3.20 1.16 -2.44
C CYS A 69 -4.15 0.06 -2.92
N SER A 70 -5.39 0.44 -3.18
CA SER A 70 -6.32 -0.35 -3.97
C SER A 70 -6.22 0.06 -5.44
N TYR A 71 -6.52 -0.85 -6.36
CA TYR A 71 -6.54 -0.57 -7.79
C TYR A 71 -7.97 -0.33 -8.27
N ASP A 72 -8.23 0.84 -8.86
CA ASP A 72 -9.45 1.11 -9.61
C ASP A 72 -9.22 0.85 -11.10
N TRP A 73 -9.81 -0.23 -11.60
CA TRP A 73 -9.65 -0.66 -12.98
C TRP A 73 -10.34 0.26 -13.98
N MET A 74 -11.41 0.96 -13.59
CA MET A 74 -12.15 1.86 -14.47
C MET A 74 -11.33 3.10 -14.82
N THR A 75 -10.61 3.63 -13.84
CA THR A 75 -9.77 4.84 -13.99
C THR A 75 -8.30 4.50 -14.20
N GLN A 76 -7.94 3.22 -14.13
CA GLN A 76 -6.58 2.70 -14.15
C GLN A 76 -5.68 3.40 -13.12
N THR A 77 -6.22 3.65 -11.93
CA THR A 77 -5.60 4.49 -10.89
C THR A 77 -5.45 3.72 -9.59
N PHE A 78 -4.27 3.84 -8.97
CA PHE A 78 -4.03 3.38 -7.62
C PHE A 78 -4.52 4.42 -6.63
N CYS A 79 -5.48 4.03 -5.78
CA CYS A 79 -6.01 4.90 -4.74
C CYS A 79 -5.36 4.57 -3.41
N ARG A 80 -4.89 5.60 -2.69
CA ARG A 80 -4.36 5.44 -1.33
C ARG A 80 -5.42 4.89 -0.40
N GLU A 81 -5.10 3.79 0.27
CA GLU A 81 -5.88 3.25 1.38
C GLU A 81 -5.24 3.65 2.72
N THR A 82 -3.94 3.42 2.89
CA THR A 82 -3.22 3.78 4.12
C THR A 82 -1.71 3.93 3.88
N VAL A 83 -0.99 4.48 4.86
CA VAL A 83 0.46 4.72 4.80
C VAL A 83 1.13 4.07 6.00
N LEU A 84 2.19 3.31 5.75
CA LEU A 84 3.02 2.67 6.76
C LEU A 84 4.46 3.17 6.66
N ARG A 85 5.18 3.12 7.79
CA ARG A 85 6.63 3.28 7.83
C ARG A 85 7.24 1.92 8.12
N MET A 86 8.03 1.37 7.19
CA MET A 86 8.61 0.02 7.31
C MET A 86 10.11 0.03 7.05
N LYS A 87 10.83 -0.97 7.57
CA LYS A 87 12.27 -1.13 7.33
C LYS A 87 12.54 -1.39 5.84
N THR A 88 13.66 -0.86 5.36
CA THR A 88 14.06 -0.80 3.93
C THR A 88 14.36 -2.16 3.26
N LEU A 89 14.19 -3.28 3.96
CA LEU A 89 14.86 -4.55 3.64
C LEU A 89 14.40 -5.26 2.35
N VAL A 90 13.27 -4.88 1.75
CA VAL A 90 12.64 -5.69 0.69
C VAL A 90 12.76 -5.07 -0.72
N LEU A 91 13.33 -3.87 -0.88
CA LEU A 91 13.31 -3.15 -2.17
C LEU A 91 13.90 -3.91 -3.36
N ASP A 92 15.02 -4.60 -3.16
CA ASP A 92 15.77 -5.18 -4.28
C ASP A 92 15.07 -6.39 -4.90
N ARG A 93 14.00 -6.89 -4.26
CA ARG A 93 13.17 -8.00 -4.75
C ARG A 93 11.81 -7.54 -5.28
N MET A 94 11.59 -6.25 -5.40
CA MET A 94 10.32 -5.71 -5.86
C MET A 94 10.38 -5.22 -7.31
N PHE A 95 9.25 -5.35 -8.00
CA PHE A 95 9.13 -4.87 -9.37
C PHE A 95 9.07 -3.35 -9.42
N ARG A 96 9.88 -2.78 -10.31
CA ARG A 96 9.89 -1.35 -10.59
C ARG A 96 8.83 -1.07 -11.64
N VAL A 97 8.06 -0.02 -11.43
CA VAL A 97 7.04 0.45 -12.37
C VAL A 97 7.39 1.89 -12.73
N GLU A 98 7.48 2.17 -14.03
CA GLU A 98 7.93 3.47 -14.52
C GLU A 98 6.85 4.54 -14.47
N ARG A 99 5.59 4.16 -14.77
CA ARG A 99 4.45 5.08 -14.84
C ARG A 99 3.20 4.40 -14.31
N PHE A 100 2.46 5.12 -13.48
CA PHE A 100 1.15 4.73 -12.99
C PHE A 100 0.37 5.97 -12.60
N ARG A 101 -0.96 5.88 -12.58
CA ARG A 101 -1.82 6.92 -12.03
C ARG A 101 -2.01 6.67 -10.54
N PHE A 102 -1.93 7.74 -9.76
CA PHE A 102 -2.08 7.69 -8.31
C PHE A 102 -2.99 8.78 -7.82
N ALA A 103 -3.92 8.41 -6.95
CA ALA A 103 -4.84 9.32 -6.29
C ALA A 103 -4.65 9.24 -4.77
N LEU A 104 -4.46 10.41 -4.15
CA LEU A 104 -4.35 10.55 -2.69
C LEU A 104 -5.69 10.35 -1.98
N SER A 105 -6.78 10.69 -2.64
CA SER A 105 -8.14 10.48 -2.18
C SER A 105 -8.94 9.82 -3.27
N ARG A 106 -9.87 8.95 -2.88
CA ARG A 106 -10.91 8.49 -3.80
C ARG A 106 -11.89 9.65 -3.94
N SER A 107 -11.95 10.29 -5.11
CA SER A 107 -13.06 11.19 -5.40
C SER A 107 -14.34 10.37 -5.30
N ALA A 108 -15.25 10.74 -4.39
CA ALA A 108 -16.57 10.15 -4.35
C ALA A 108 -17.15 10.29 -5.76
N ARG A 109 -17.49 9.16 -6.37
CA ARG A 109 -18.31 9.22 -7.58
C ARG A 109 -19.65 9.75 -7.12
N THR A 110 -19.89 11.05 -7.30
CA THR A 110 -21.25 11.59 -7.32
C THR A 110 -21.91 10.91 -8.51
N GLY A 111 -22.75 9.91 -8.22
CA GLY A 111 -23.53 9.23 -9.24
C GLY A 111 -24.37 10.26 -9.99
N ILE A 112 -24.36 10.17 -11.31
CA ILE A 112 -25.38 10.77 -12.17
C ILE A 112 -26.42 9.68 -12.41
#